data_AF-E3CXL7-F1
#
_entry.id   AF-E3CXL7-F1
#
_cell.length_a   1.000
_cell.length_b   1.000
_cell.length_c   1.000
_cell.angle_alpha   90.00
_cell.angle_beta   90.00
_cell.angle_gamma   90.00
#
_symmetry.space_group_name_H-M   'P 1'
#
loop_
_entity.id
_entity.type
_entity.pdbx_description
1 polymer ?
#
loop_
_entity_poly.entity_id
_entity_poly.type
_entity_poly.pdbx_seq_one_letter_code
_entity_poly.pdbx_strand_id
1 'polypeptide(L)'
;MEAATPFETLAEIPVDEVLTLQLVRGKGLPRLAILNQSTGKKKHTSLAWAEGQERNLKIKTGRTSSREYPMEDVRAAVSRLVEQAGQDLTLKALLWRSVQVFGDLIHRSRSVYSEAECLAVPESKRDTLWLAYAPSPRDPHRVRPCFAETPEETQLLDGHRTEGRPWRGMDLPGSPPSSLRNLPFVRDLSHANPDRWGVPLMTAAQAILLGFRDWSPDGEQDLGEALWALLPGPDSRSEETLTNLAGKGREFWTRMTAYLRLQPLLHTVDPRESDDAPGEAEAEGLKKRERFSMMSRPDHSRMFVVQRYLDGQGRLAFSLVPETRLPGEKDRFLVLQEEDWERILTACALGGEPDGQYATFSLVQALEMGRWLALVEPILRAGSPSFR
;
A
#
# COMPACT_ATOMS: atom_id res chain seq x y z
N MET A 1 30.53 24.36 -6.77
CA MET A 1 29.99 23.79 -8.02
C MET A 1 30.26 22.29 -7.93
N GLU A 2 29.38 21.53 -7.28
CA GLU A 2 29.56 20.08 -7.18
C GLU A 2 29.38 19.48 -8.58
N ALA A 3 30.38 18.72 -9.05
CA ALA A 3 30.29 18.01 -10.30
C ALA A 3 29.09 17.05 -10.22
N ALA A 4 28.19 17.12 -11.22
CA ALA A 4 27.06 16.21 -11.33
C ALA A 4 27.61 14.78 -11.29
N THR A 5 27.21 14.02 -10.26
CA THR A 5 27.65 12.63 -10.11
C THR A 5 27.16 11.86 -11.34
N PRO A 6 28.02 11.17 -12.09
CA PRO A 6 27.59 10.46 -13.28
C PRO A 6 26.57 9.39 -12.88
N PHE A 7 25.45 9.35 -13.58
CA PHE A 7 24.48 8.28 -13.43
C PHE A 7 25.08 6.97 -13.97
N GLU A 8 25.03 5.92 -13.16
CA GLU A 8 25.33 4.55 -13.57
C GLU A 8 24.11 3.96 -14.27
N THR A 9 24.28 3.31 -15.42
CA THR A 9 23.19 2.59 -16.09
C THR A 9 23.09 1.18 -15.51
N LEU A 10 21.98 0.89 -14.83
CA LEU A 10 21.68 -0.44 -14.27
C LEU A 10 21.13 -1.39 -15.34
N ALA A 11 20.35 -0.86 -16.28
CA ALA A 11 19.74 -1.61 -17.37
C ALA A 11 19.43 -0.69 -18.55
N GLU A 12 19.41 -1.27 -19.75
CA GLU A 12 19.12 -0.56 -21.00
C GLU A 12 18.32 -1.44 -21.95
N ILE A 13 17.19 -0.92 -22.44
CA ILE A 13 16.32 -1.58 -23.41
C ILE A 13 16.08 -0.63 -24.59
N PRO A 14 16.65 -0.91 -25.77
CA PRO A 14 16.23 -0.26 -27.00
C PRO A 14 14.82 -0.75 -27.34
N VAL A 15 13.86 0.19 -27.42
CA VAL A 15 12.48 -0.11 -27.82
C VAL A 15 12.42 -0.22 -29.34
N ASP A 16 13.05 0.73 -30.04
CA ASP A 16 13.24 0.75 -31.49
C ASP A 16 14.41 1.68 -31.87
N GLU A 17 14.53 2.04 -33.15
CA GLU A 17 15.55 2.97 -33.66
C GLU A 17 15.45 4.42 -33.14
N VAL A 18 14.33 4.80 -32.53
CA VAL A 18 14.04 6.17 -32.05
C VAL A 18 14.08 6.27 -30.52
N LEU A 19 13.68 5.22 -29.81
CA LEU A 19 13.47 5.22 -28.37
C LEU A 19 14.33 4.15 -27.69
N THR A 20 15.05 4.58 -26.65
CA THR A 20 15.70 3.69 -25.70
C THR A 20 15.28 4.08 -24.30
N LEU A 21 14.91 3.09 -23.50
CA LEU A 21 14.67 3.26 -22.08
C LEU A 21 15.87 2.74 -21.30
N GLN A 22 16.28 3.47 -20.26
CA GLN A 22 17.34 3.07 -19.37
C GLN A 22 16.86 3.18 -17.92
N LEU A 23 17.27 2.25 -17.07
CA LEU A 23 17.19 2.44 -15.63
C LEU A 23 18.56 2.94 -15.16
N VAL A 24 18.59 4.13 -14.58
CA VAL A 24 19.85 4.76 -14.16
C VAL A 24 19.84 5.07 -12.69
N ARG A 25 21.02 4.97 -12.06
CA ARG A 25 21.22 5.17 -10.63
C ARG A 25 22.22 6.29 -10.38
N GLY A 26 21.82 7.24 -9.54
CA GLY A 26 22.69 8.29 -9.01
C GLY A 26 23.11 7.97 -7.57
N LYS A 27 23.13 8.98 -6.70
CA LYS A 27 23.35 8.80 -5.24
C LYS A 27 22.10 8.33 -4.48
N GLY A 28 20.94 8.29 -5.12
CA GLY A 28 19.65 7.95 -4.49
C GLY A 28 18.82 7.02 -5.36
N LEU A 29 17.50 7.19 -5.28
CA LEU A 29 16.51 6.36 -5.94
C LEU A 29 16.76 6.25 -7.47
N PRO A 30 16.71 5.04 -8.06
CA PRO A 30 16.80 4.85 -9.50
C PRO A 30 15.76 5.66 -10.27
N ARG A 31 16.14 6.12 -11.45
CA ARG A 31 15.29 6.92 -12.33
C ARG A 31 15.16 6.25 -13.69
N LEU A 32 13.96 6.32 -14.27
CA LEU A 32 13.72 5.98 -15.66
C LEU A 32 14.28 7.10 -16.54
N ALA A 33 15.23 6.78 -17.41
CA ALA A 33 15.69 7.69 -18.44
C ALA A 33 15.08 7.32 -19.80
N ILE A 34 14.42 8.29 -20.40
CA ILE A 34 13.79 8.21 -21.73
C ILE A 34 14.75 8.89 -22.71
N LEU A 35 15.43 8.10 -23.53
CA LEU A 35 16.40 8.56 -24.52
C LEU A 35 15.76 8.58 -25.90
N ASN A 36 15.74 9.76 -26.52
CA ASN A 36 15.38 9.94 -27.91
C ASN A 36 16.64 9.84 -28.78
N GLN A 37 16.81 8.71 -29.45
CA GLN A 37 17.96 8.41 -30.32
C GLN A 37 18.06 9.37 -31.51
N SER A 38 16.93 9.87 -32.03
CA SER A 38 16.92 10.80 -33.16
C SER A 38 17.45 12.19 -32.82
N THR A 39 17.33 12.62 -31.56
CA THR A 39 17.76 13.98 -31.12
C THR A 39 18.90 13.98 -30.11
N GLY A 40 19.28 12.81 -29.58
CA GLY A 40 20.22 12.66 -28.47
C GLY A 40 19.69 13.19 -27.13
N LYS A 41 18.44 13.66 -27.05
CA LYS A 41 17.87 14.21 -25.81
C LYS A 41 17.48 13.09 -24.85
N LYS A 42 17.88 13.25 -23.60
CA LYS A 42 17.59 12.34 -22.49
C LYS A 42 16.75 13.05 -21.43
N LYS A 43 15.62 12.45 -21.02
CA LYS A 43 14.79 12.94 -19.92
C LYS A 43 14.79 11.93 -18.79
N HIS A 44 15.09 12.36 -17.58
CA HIS A 44 15.00 11.55 -16.37
C HIS A 44 13.65 11.75 -15.70
N THR A 45 13.02 10.66 -15.26
CA THR A 45 11.75 10.67 -14.53
C THR A 45 11.69 9.51 -13.55
N SER A 46 10.70 9.54 -12.66
CA SER A 46 10.39 8.44 -11.75
C SER A 46 9.77 7.26 -12.52
N LEU A 47 9.98 6.02 -12.04
CA LEU A 47 9.28 4.85 -12.58
C LEU A 47 7.77 4.92 -12.32
N ALA A 48 7.33 5.69 -11.33
CA ALA A 48 5.91 6.01 -11.09
C ALA A 48 5.22 6.64 -12.31
N TRP A 49 5.97 7.26 -13.23
CA TRP A 49 5.41 7.78 -14.48
C TRP A 49 4.80 6.67 -15.35
N ALA A 50 5.35 5.44 -15.31
CA ALA A 50 4.86 4.30 -16.07
C ALA A 50 3.52 3.73 -15.53
N GLU A 51 3.08 4.17 -14.35
CA GLU A 51 1.82 3.75 -13.73
C GLU A 51 0.57 4.37 -14.38
N GLY A 52 0.72 5.49 -15.11
CA GLY A 52 -0.43 6.17 -15.73
C GLY A 52 -1.10 5.31 -16.80
N GLN A 53 -2.43 5.13 -16.73
CA GLN A 53 -3.16 4.26 -17.67
C GLN A 53 -3.51 4.95 -19.01
N GLU A 54 -3.75 6.26 -19.02
CA GLU A 54 -4.21 6.98 -20.23
C GLU A 54 -3.11 7.76 -20.97
N ARG A 55 -1.84 7.52 -20.65
CA ARG A 55 -0.73 8.30 -21.22
C ARG A 55 -0.15 7.60 -22.45
N ASN A 56 0.02 8.32 -23.55
CA ASN A 56 0.92 7.91 -24.62
C ASN A 56 2.25 8.64 -24.48
N LEU A 57 3.36 7.93 -24.69
CA LEU A 57 4.67 8.57 -24.77
C LEU A 57 4.85 9.16 -26.17
N LYS A 58 4.96 10.48 -26.27
CA LYS A 58 5.23 11.15 -27.56
C LYS A 58 6.70 11.52 -27.65
N ILE A 59 7.40 10.96 -28.65
CA ILE A 59 8.81 11.24 -28.94
C ILE A 59 8.92 11.98 -30.27
N LYS A 60 9.61 13.12 -30.25
CA LYS A 60 9.84 13.93 -31.46
C LYS A 60 10.90 13.25 -32.36
N THR A 61 10.55 12.93 -33.59
CA THR A 61 11.45 12.29 -34.58
C THR A 61 12.05 13.27 -35.58
N GLY A 62 11.47 14.47 -35.70
CA GLY A 62 11.90 15.52 -36.63
C GLY A 62 11.30 16.87 -36.25
N ARG A 63 11.43 17.91 -37.08
CA ARG A 63 10.96 19.28 -36.72
C ARG A 63 9.45 19.33 -36.47
N THR A 64 8.67 18.60 -37.27
CA THR A 64 7.20 18.54 -37.25
C THR A 64 6.64 17.13 -37.00
N SER A 65 7.49 16.10 -36.94
CA SER A 65 7.06 14.71 -36.76
C SER A 65 7.29 14.20 -35.34
N SER A 66 6.36 13.39 -34.84
CA SER A 66 6.47 12.66 -33.58
C SER A 66 5.95 11.24 -33.75
N ARG A 67 6.55 10.30 -33.01
CA ARG A 67 6.05 8.94 -32.83
C ARG A 67 5.39 8.84 -31.47
N GLU A 68 4.25 8.16 -31.42
CA GLU A 68 3.54 7.88 -30.18
C GLU A 68 3.72 6.41 -29.81
N TYR A 69 4.02 6.14 -28.54
CA TYR A 69 4.11 4.79 -28.00
C TYR A 69 2.96 4.59 -27.01
N PRO A 70 2.14 3.55 -27.21
CA PRO A 70 1.18 3.10 -26.21
C PRO A 70 1.86 2.79 -24.89
N MET A 71 1.16 3.07 -23.79
CA MET A 71 1.65 2.81 -22.43
C MET A 71 1.94 1.33 -22.17
N GLU A 72 1.23 0.43 -22.85
CA GLU A 72 1.44 -1.02 -22.77
C GLU A 72 2.85 -1.43 -23.24
N ASP A 73 3.27 -0.95 -24.42
CA ASP A 73 4.61 -1.21 -24.97
C ASP A 73 5.71 -0.64 -24.08
N VAL A 74 5.48 0.56 -23.54
CA VAL A 74 6.39 1.20 -22.59
C VAL A 74 6.51 0.36 -21.32
N ARG A 75 5.40 -0.16 -20.78
CA ARG A 75 5.42 -1.04 -19.59
C ARG A 75 6.11 -2.37 -19.87
N ALA A 76 5.93 -2.96 -21.05
CA ALA A 76 6.65 -4.16 -21.45
C ALA A 76 8.18 -3.92 -21.49
N ALA A 77 8.61 -2.77 -22.03
CA ALA A 77 10.01 -2.38 -22.02
C ALA A 77 10.54 -2.10 -20.59
N VAL A 78 9.74 -1.45 -19.74
CA VAL A 78 10.07 -1.24 -18.31
C VAL A 78 10.19 -2.57 -17.57
N SER A 79 9.33 -3.55 -17.82
CA SER A 79 9.41 -4.87 -17.19
C SER A 79 10.73 -5.56 -17.52
N ARG A 80 11.18 -5.49 -18.79
CA ARG A 80 12.50 -5.98 -19.22
C ARG A 80 13.66 -5.21 -18.59
N LEU A 81 13.52 -3.90 -18.36
CA LEU A 81 14.51 -3.11 -17.62
C LEU A 81 14.62 -3.59 -16.17
N VAL A 82 13.47 -3.82 -15.50
CA VAL A 82 13.44 -4.31 -14.13
C VAL A 82 14.05 -5.71 -14.04
N GLU A 83 13.81 -6.57 -15.03
CA GLU A 83 14.45 -7.89 -15.15
C GLU A 83 15.98 -7.82 -15.21
N GLN A 84 16.51 -6.96 -16.08
CA GLN A 84 17.96 -6.77 -16.18
C GLN A 84 18.54 -6.16 -14.90
N ALA A 85 17.91 -5.10 -14.37
CA ALA A 85 18.34 -4.44 -13.15
C ALA A 85 18.27 -5.36 -11.93
N GLY A 86 17.35 -6.33 -11.94
CA GLY A 86 17.22 -7.36 -10.93
C GLY A 86 18.47 -8.22 -10.77
N GLN A 87 19.45 -8.17 -11.68
CA GLN A 87 20.75 -8.84 -11.51
C GLN A 87 21.76 -8.06 -10.67
N ASP A 88 21.52 -6.78 -10.40
CA ASP A 88 22.40 -5.95 -9.59
C ASP A 88 22.43 -6.42 -8.12
N LEU A 89 23.63 -6.71 -7.60
CA LEU A 89 23.81 -7.24 -6.26
C LEU A 89 23.42 -6.23 -5.17
N THR A 90 23.60 -4.93 -5.43
CA THR A 90 23.23 -3.87 -4.48
C THR A 90 21.71 -3.81 -4.34
N LEU A 91 21.00 -3.83 -5.46
CA LEU A 91 19.54 -3.84 -5.50
C LEU A 91 18.98 -5.11 -4.84
N LYS A 92 19.54 -6.30 -5.11
CA LYS A 92 19.14 -7.55 -4.44
C LYS A 92 19.32 -7.46 -2.93
N ALA A 93 20.46 -6.96 -2.46
CA ALA A 93 20.74 -6.81 -1.04
C ALA A 93 19.79 -5.81 -0.36
N LEU A 94 19.52 -4.67 -1.02
CA LEU A 94 18.58 -3.68 -0.54
C LEU A 94 17.15 -4.21 -0.50
N LEU A 95 16.72 -4.93 -1.54
CA LEU A 95 15.40 -5.56 -1.57
C LEU A 95 15.19 -6.48 -0.36
N TRP A 96 16.17 -7.33 -0.07
CA TRP A 96 16.08 -8.23 1.08
C TRP A 96 15.94 -7.46 2.40
N ARG A 97 16.73 -6.40 2.59
CA ARG A 97 16.64 -5.53 3.79
C ARG A 97 15.30 -4.80 3.84
N SER A 98 14.81 -4.28 2.72
CA SER A 98 13.51 -3.59 2.63
C SER A 98 12.37 -4.53 3.00
N VAL A 99 12.33 -5.76 2.49
CA VAL A 99 11.28 -6.74 2.83
C VAL A 99 11.27 -7.02 4.34
N GLN A 100 12.46 -7.18 4.95
CA GLN A 100 12.54 -7.37 6.40
C GLN A 100 12.02 -6.17 7.19
N VAL A 101 12.40 -4.96 6.79
CA VAL A 101 11.96 -3.73 7.43
C VAL A 101 10.47 -3.49 7.25
N PHE A 102 9.93 -3.76 6.04
CA PHE A 102 8.50 -3.67 5.76
C PHE A 102 7.72 -4.62 6.65
N GLY A 103 8.18 -5.88 6.77
CA GLY A 103 7.62 -6.83 7.71
C GLY A 103 7.72 -6.33 9.16
N ASP A 104 8.87 -5.78 9.57
CA ASP A 104 9.03 -5.26 10.93
C ASP A 104 8.01 -4.13 11.21
N LEU A 105 7.82 -3.22 10.24
CA LEU A 105 6.93 -2.06 10.31
C LEU A 105 5.44 -2.44 10.34
N ILE A 106 5.02 -3.37 9.48
CA ILE A 106 3.64 -3.85 9.42
C ILE A 106 3.26 -4.66 10.66
N HIS A 107 4.22 -5.39 11.24
CA HIS A 107 4.02 -6.15 12.47
C HIS A 107 4.40 -5.36 13.74
N ARG A 108 4.52 -4.03 13.67
CA ARG A 108 4.60 -3.19 14.88
C ARG A 108 3.25 -3.15 15.58
N SER A 109 3.23 -3.44 16.88
CA SER A 109 2.05 -3.24 17.70
C SER A 109 1.94 -1.81 18.23
N ARG A 110 0.71 -1.34 18.44
CA ARG A 110 0.45 -0.15 19.25
C ARG A 110 -0.03 -0.58 20.64
N SER A 111 0.65 -0.07 21.66
CA SER A 111 0.29 -0.36 23.04
C SER A 111 -0.97 0.41 23.46
N VAL A 112 -1.86 -0.25 24.19
CA VAL A 112 -2.99 0.35 24.90
C VAL A 112 -2.86 0.02 26.39
N TYR A 113 -3.20 0.98 27.24
CA TYR A 113 -2.83 0.94 28.66
C TYR A 113 -4.04 0.78 29.60
N SER A 114 -5.26 0.72 29.07
CA SER A 114 -6.47 0.57 29.88
C SER A 114 -7.56 -0.17 29.12
N GLU A 115 -8.48 -0.83 29.83
CA GLU A 115 -9.64 -1.48 29.19
C GLU A 115 -10.53 -0.47 28.46
N ALA A 116 -10.65 0.75 28.98
CA ALA A 116 -11.39 1.83 28.33
C ALA A 116 -10.80 2.19 26.95
N GLU A 117 -9.47 2.22 26.84
CA GLU A 117 -8.79 2.43 25.57
C GLU A 117 -8.95 1.24 24.61
N CYS A 118 -9.10 0.02 25.14
CA CYS A 118 -9.40 -1.16 24.35
C CYS A 118 -10.78 -1.07 23.68
N LEU A 119 -11.76 -0.48 24.37
CA LEU A 119 -13.13 -0.26 23.89
C LEU A 119 -13.23 0.91 22.91
N ALA A 120 -12.45 1.97 23.12
CA ALA A 120 -12.43 3.17 22.27
C ALA A 120 -11.00 3.46 21.80
N VAL A 121 -10.54 2.71 20.78
CA VAL A 121 -9.17 2.83 20.26
C VAL A 121 -8.94 4.21 19.63
N PRO A 122 -7.95 4.99 20.10
CA PRO A 122 -7.64 6.31 19.55
C PRO A 122 -7.24 6.23 18.08
N GLU A 123 -7.63 7.22 17.29
CA GLU A 123 -7.34 7.28 15.85
C GLU A 123 -5.84 7.11 15.53
N SER A 124 -4.96 7.69 16.36
CA SER A 124 -3.50 7.58 16.22
C SER A 124 -2.95 6.15 16.34
N LYS A 125 -3.74 5.21 16.87
CA LYS A 125 -3.40 3.80 17.02
C LYS A 125 -4.12 2.91 16.02
N ARG A 126 -5.03 3.44 15.20
CA ARG A 126 -5.86 2.62 14.32
C ARG A 126 -5.10 2.10 13.08
N ASP A 127 -4.01 2.75 12.69
CA ASP A 127 -3.15 2.31 11.58
C ASP A 127 -2.15 1.24 12.03
N THR A 128 -2.66 0.12 12.56
CA THR A 128 -1.87 -1.07 12.92
C THR A 128 -2.66 -2.36 12.73
N LEU A 129 -1.96 -3.46 12.47
CA LEU A 129 -2.54 -4.80 12.46
C LEU A 129 -2.54 -5.47 13.84
N TRP A 130 -1.92 -4.84 14.84
CA TRP A 130 -1.70 -5.44 16.15
C TRP A 130 -1.86 -4.43 17.28
N LEU A 131 -2.72 -4.74 18.25
CA LEU A 131 -2.83 -3.96 19.48
C LEU A 131 -2.29 -4.78 20.65
N ALA A 132 -1.38 -4.16 21.42
CA ALA A 132 -0.79 -4.77 22.59
C ALA A 132 -1.40 -4.15 23.86
N TYR A 133 -2.08 -4.94 24.68
CA TYR A 133 -2.54 -4.52 25.99
C TYR A 133 -1.39 -4.63 26.98
N ALA A 134 -1.00 -3.50 27.55
CA ALA A 134 0.11 -3.39 28.49
C ALA A 134 -0.25 -2.40 29.62
N PRO A 135 -1.23 -2.71 30.47
CA PRO A 135 -1.77 -1.76 31.46
C PRO A 135 -0.78 -1.46 32.60
N SER A 136 0.09 -2.43 32.93
CA SER A 136 1.00 -2.36 34.05
C SER A 136 2.18 -3.31 33.81
N PRO A 137 3.40 -2.99 34.30
CA PRO A 137 4.55 -3.90 34.24
C PRO A 137 4.37 -5.23 34.97
N ARG A 138 3.33 -5.35 35.81
CA ARG A 138 3.05 -6.55 36.61
C ARG A 138 2.00 -7.47 35.99
N ASP A 139 1.25 -6.97 35.01
CA ASP A 139 0.18 -7.73 34.36
C ASP A 139 0.71 -8.41 33.09
N PRO A 140 0.22 -9.62 32.76
CA PRO A 140 0.61 -10.27 31.52
C PRO A 140 0.21 -9.41 30.32
N HIS A 141 1.17 -9.14 29.45
CA HIS A 141 0.89 -8.43 28.22
C HIS A 141 0.20 -9.36 27.23
N ARG A 142 -0.75 -8.79 26.48
CA ARG A 142 -1.50 -9.52 25.46
C ARG A 142 -1.47 -8.78 24.16
N VAL A 143 -1.49 -9.51 23.05
CA VAL A 143 -1.65 -8.92 21.72
C VAL A 143 -2.87 -9.48 21.03
N ARG A 144 -3.63 -8.60 20.37
CA ARG A 144 -4.75 -8.99 19.52
C ARG A 144 -4.47 -8.67 18.05
N PRO A 145 -4.86 -9.57 17.12
CA PRO A 145 -4.89 -9.27 15.71
C PRO A 145 -6.01 -8.25 15.44
N CYS A 146 -5.77 -7.33 14.50
CA CYS A 146 -6.70 -6.28 14.12
C CYS A 146 -6.96 -6.32 12.61
N PHE A 147 -7.40 -7.50 12.15
CA PHE A 147 -7.64 -7.80 10.75
C PHE A 147 -8.71 -8.86 10.54
N ALA A 148 -9.33 -8.85 9.36
CA ALA A 148 -10.30 -9.86 8.96
C ALA A 148 -9.55 -11.19 8.75
N GLU A 149 -9.83 -12.18 9.57
CA GLU A 149 -9.21 -13.51 9.48
C GLU A 149 -9.93 -14.36 8.42
N THR A 150 -9.14 -15.10 7.65
CA THR A 150 -9.63 -16.25 6.87
C THR A 150 -9.89 -17.44 7.81
N PRO A 151 -10.72 -18.41 7.41
CA PRO A 151 -10.94 -19.62 8.20
C PRO A 151 -9.64 -20.32 8.63
N GLU A 152 -8.65 -20.38 7.74
CA GLU A 152 -7.34 -20.98 7.98
C GLU A 152 -6.56 -20.20 9.04
N GLU A 153 -6.54 -18.87 8.94
CA GLU A 153 -5.87 -18.00 9.93
C GLU A 153 -6.56 -18.02 11.28
N THR A 154 -7.90 -18.08 11.32
CA THR A 154 -8.64 -18.23 12.58
C THR A 154 -8.26 -19.53 13.28
N GLN A 155 -8.19 -20.65 12.55
CA GLN A 155 -7.77 -21.93 13.12
C GLN A 155 -6.34 -21.87 13.69
N LEU A 156 -5.42 -21.24 12.96
CA LEU A 156 -4.03 -21.06 13.39
C LEU A 156 -3.95 -20.20 14.65
N LEU A 157 -4.61 -19.04 14.65
CA LEU A 157 -4.56 -18.08 15.75
C LEU A 157 -5.28 -18.60 16.99
N ASP A 158 -6.35 -19.40 16.84
CA ASP A 158 -7.04 -20.04 17.96
C ASP A 158 -6.12 -21.00 18.74
N GLY A 159 -5.13 -21.61 18.08
CA GLY A 159 -4.10 -22.41 18.75
C GLY A 159 -3.17 -21.58 19.65
N HIS A 160 -3.07 -20.27 19.42
CA HIS A 160 -2.24 -19.34 20.20
C HIS A 160 -3.04 -18.45 21.16
N ARG A 161 -4.37 -18.37 21.00
CA ARG A 161 -5.25 -17.49 21.78
C ARG A 161 -5.50 -18.05 23.17
N THR A 162 -5.38 -17.18 24.17
CA THR A 162 -5.80 -17.45 25.54
C THR A 162 -7.06 -16.66 25.87
N GLU A 163 -7.97 -17.28 26.63
CA GLU A 163 -9.15 -16.58 27.15
C GLU A 163 -8.76 -15.58 28.25
N GLY A 164 -9.61 -14.58 28.48
CA GLY A 164 -9.48 -13.64 29.58
C GLY A 164 -9.71 -12.19 29.18
N ARG A 165 -9.57 -11.29 30.18
CA ARG A 165 -9.72 -9.85 30.01
C ARG A 165 -8.43 -9.19 29.51
N PRO A 166 -8.50 -8.02 28.84
CA PRO A 166 -9.72 -7.37 28.35
C PRO A 166 -10.27 -7.99 27.06
N TRP A 167 -9.50 -8.89 26.44
CA TRP A 167 -9.84 -9.55 25.18
C TRP A 167 -9.26 -10.96 25.09
N ARG A 168 -9.85 -11.76 24.19
CA ARG A 168 -9.22 -12.98 23.68
C ARG A 168 -8.03 -12.58 22.81
N GLY A 169 -6.82 -12.97 23.20
CA GLY A 169 -5.59 -12.55 22.53
C GLY A 169 -4.46 -13.54 22.76
N MET A 170 -3.28 -13.24 22.24
CA MET A 170 -2.06 -14.04 22.44
C MET A 170 -1.24 -13.44 23.57
N ASP A 171 -0.84 -14.25 24.55
CA ASP A 171 0.03 -13.80 25.62
C ASP A 171 1.44 -13.48 25.07
N LEU A 172 2.04 -12.41 25.58
CA LEU A 172 3.40 -12.00 25.23
C LEU A 172 4.35 -12.29 26.41
N PRO A 173 5.53 -12.89 26.15
CA PRO A 173 6.54 -13.12 27.18
C PRO A 173 7.27 -11.81 27.51
N GLY A 174 6.62 -10.95 28.30
CA GLY A 174 7.15 -9.65 28.73
C GLY A 174 6.69 -8.47 27.88
N SER A 175 7.39 -7.34 27.98
CA SER A 175 7.07 -6.10 27.23
C SER A 175 6.90 -6.34 25.73
N PRO A 176 5.89 -5.75 25.08
CA PRO A 176 5.70 -5.92 23.64
C PRO A 176 6.98 -5.49 22.91
N PRO A 177 7.58 -6.35 22.08
CA PRO A 177 8.73 -5.96 21.30
C PRO A 177 8.33 -4.87 20.31
N SER A 178 9.31 -4.10 19.83
CA SER A 178 9.07 -3.07 18.82
C SER A 178 8.46 -3.64 17.52
N SER A 179 8.68 -4.92 17.24
CA SER A 179 8.00 -5.66 16.17
C SER A 179 7.68 -7.10 16.60
N LEU A 180 6.50 -7.57 16.23
CA LEU A 180 6.00 -8.92 16.49
C LEU A 180 6.43 -9.94 15.43
N ARG A 181 7.11 -9.53 14.36
CA ARG A 181 7.42 -10.37 13.19
C ARG A 181 8.08 -11.72 13.53
N ASN A 182 8.88 -11.76 14.60
CA ASN A 182 9.60 -12.95 15.01
C ASN A 182 8.82 -13.87 15.96
N LEU A 183 7.61 -13.49 16.37
CA LEU A 183 6.78 -14.33 17.22
C LEU A 183 6.17 -15.49 16.42
N PRO A 184 5.98 -16.68 17.03
CA PRO A 184 5.53 -17.88 16.32
C PRO A 184 4.25 -17.66 15.52
N PHE A 185 3.22 -17.06 16.12
CA PHE A 185 1.94 -16.83 15.46
C PHE A 185 2.04 -15.93 14.21
N VAL A 186 2.97 -14.97 14.16
CA VAL A 186 3.18 -14.13 12.97
C VAL A 186 3.88 -14.90 11.86
N ARG A 187 4.83 -15.77 12.22
CA ARG A 187 5.49 -16.67 11.26
C ARG A 187 4.52 -17.67 10.69
N ASP A 188 3.64 -18.22 11.52
CA ASP A 188 2.61 -19.17 11.10
C ASP A 188 1.63 -18.54 10.10
N LEU A 189 1.20 -17.30 10.33
CA LEU A 189 0.41 -16.53 9.36
C LEU A 189 1.14 -16.40 8.01
N SER A 190 2.43 -16.03 8.05
CA SER A 190 3.24 -15.83 6.84
C SER A 190 3.43 -17.12 6.03
N HIS A 191 3.53 -18.26 6.70
CA HIS A 191 3.63 -19.56 6.05
C HIS A 191 2.29 -20.06 5.50
N ALA A 192 1.19 -19.81 6.22
CA ALA A 192 -0.12 -20.29 5.83
C ALA A 192 -0.73 -19.48 4.68
N ASN A 193 -0.52 -18.16 4.67
CA ASN A 193 -1.04 -17.27 3.64
C ASN A 193 0.03 -16.28 3.15
N PRO A 194 1.02 -16.76 2.37
CA PRO A 194 2.07 -15.90 1.84
C PRO A 194 1.53 -14.82 0.88
N ASP A 195 0.42 -15.08 0.18
CA ASP A 195 -0.22 -14.13 -0.74
C ASP A 195 -0.80 -12.91 -0.01
N ARG A 196 -1.08 -13.04 1.29
CA ARG A 196 -1.41 -11.93 2.17
C ARG A 196 -0.18 -11.32 2.82
N TRP A 197 0.61 -12.13 3.49
CA TRP A 197 1.59 -11.62 4.47
C TRP A 197 2.99 -11.40 3.90
N GLY A 198 3.32 -12.04 2.77
CA GLY A 198 4.65 -11.98 2.15
C GLY A 198 4.66 -11.25 0.81
N VAL A 199 3.87 -11.73 -0.16
CA VAL A 199 3.89 -11.25 -1.55
C VAL A 199 3.63 -9.74 -1.65
N PRO A 200 2.62 -9.15 -0.98
CA PRO A 200 2.37 -7.71 -1.06
C PRO A 200 3.55 -6.87 -0.53
N LEU A 201 4.21 -7.33 0.53
CA LEU A 201 5.37 -6.63 1.11
C LEU A 201 6.58 -6.71 0.18
N MET A 202 6.81 -7.87 -0.44
CA MET A 202 7.87 -8.07 -1.42
C MET A 202 7.67 -7.20 -2.66
N THR A 203 6.47 -7.27 -3.25
CA THR A 203 6.09 -6.47 -4.41
C THR A 203 6.25 -4.98 -4.11
N ALA A 204 5.73 -4.50 -2.98
CA ALA A 204 5.81 -3.10 -2.64
C ALA A 204 7.24 -2.64 -2.32
N ALA A 205 8.03 -3.45 -1.62
CA ALA A 205 9.44 -3.13 -1.35
C ALA A 205 10.24 -2.99 -2.64
N GLN A 206 10.05 -3.93 -3.59
CA GLN A 206 10.70 -3.87 -4.90
C GLN A 206 10.23 -2.65 -5.70
N ALA A 207 8.92 -2.37 -5.73
CA ALA A 207 8.36 -1.22 -6.41
C ALA A 207 8.96 0.10 -5.88
N ILE A 208 8.94 0.30 -4.56
CA ILE A 208 9.41 1.53 -3.93
C ILE A 208 10.91 1.71 -4.13
N LEU A 209 11.72 0.65 -4.02
CA LEU A 209 13.17 0.72 -4.28
C LEU A 209 13.52 1.09 -5.72
N LEU A 210 12.67 0.71 -6.68
CA LEU A 210 12.83 1.06 -8.08
C LEU A 210 12.27 2.45 -8.41
N GLY A 211 11.57 3.07 -7.46
CA GLY A 211 10.98 4.39 -7.66
C GLY A 211 9.64 4.35 -8.38
N PHE A 212 8.81 3.35 -8.09
CA PHE A 212 7.36 3.48 -8.22
C PHE A 212 6.80 4.37 -7.11
N ARG A 213 5.52 4.70 -7.19
CA ARG A 213 4.81 5.56 -6.23
C ARG A 213 4.85 4.98 -4.83
N ASP A 214 5.11 5.85 -3.85
CA ASP A 214 5.04 5.58 -2.40
C ASP A 214 4.02 6.51 -1.69
N TRP A 215 3.21 7.23 -2.46
CA TRP A 215 2.20 8.19 -1.98
C TRP A 215 2.75 9.31 -1.11
N SER A 216 4.05 9.62 -1.25
CA SER A 216 4.60 10.85 -0.69
C SER A 216 3.95 12.09 -1.32
N PRO A 217 3.78 13.18 -0.55
CA PRO A 217 3.32 14.45 -1.07
C PRO A 217 4.17 14.90 -2.28
N ASP A 218 3.53 15.60 -3.22
CA ASP A 218 4.18 16.26 -4.36
C ASP A 218 5.06 15.37 -5.27
N GLY A 219 4.95 14.04 -5.12
CA GLY A 219 5.71 13.08 -5.93
C GLY A 219 7.20 12.98 -5.57
N GLU A 220 7.60 13.43 -4.37
CA GLU A 220 9.01 13.47 -3.94
C GLU A 220 9.64 12.09 -3.68
N GLN A 221 8.83 11.03 -3.56
CA GLN A 221 9.27 9.64 -3.29
C GLN A 221 10.12 9.51 -2.03
N ASP A 222 9.69 10.15 -0.95
CA ASP A 222 10.40 10.25 0.33
C ASP A 222 10.78 8.89 0.91
N LEU A 223 9.87 7.90 0.84
CA LEU A 223 10.13 6.58 1.38
C LEU A 223 11.19 5.86 0.54
N GLY A 224 11.08 5.93 -0.78
CA GLY A 224 12.06 5.35 -1.71
C GLY A 224 13.47 5.91 -1.48
N GLU A 225 13.62 7.22 -1.43
CA GLU A 225 14.89 7.88 -1.17
C GLU A 225 15.43 7.52 0.24
N ALA A 226 14.56 7.45 1.26
CA ALA A 226 14.94 7.06 2.61
C ALA A 226 15.44 5.60 2.69
N LEU A 227 14.86 4.67 1.94
CA LEU A 227 15.35 3.28 1.89
C LEU A 227 16.77 3.22 1.33
N TRP A 228 17.05 3.95 0.26
CA TRP A 228 18.39 4.03 -0.33
C TRP A 228 19.41 4.72 0.59
N ALA A 229 18.98 5.69 1.39
CA ALA A 229 19.86 6.38 2.34
C ALA A 229 20.16 5.56 3.60
N LEU A 230 19.15 4.88 4.16
CA LEU A 230 19.24 4.29 5.50
C LEU A 230 19.61 2.81 5.50
N LEU A 231 19.14 2.04 4.51
CA LEU A 231 19.31 0.59 4.53
C LEU A 231 20.71 0.08 4.20
N PRO A 232 21.60 0.77 3.47
CA PRO A 232 22.99 0.32 3.32
C PRO A 232 23.74 0.23 4.65
N GLY A 233 23.36 1.03 5.65
CA GLY A 233 24.00 1.08 6.97
C GLY A 233 23.84 -0.19 7.81
N PRO A 234 24.72 -0.40 8.80
CA PRO A 234 24.69 -1.58 9.67
C PRO A 234 23.42 -1.63 10.55
N ASP A 235 22.86 -0.47 10.91
CA ASP A 235 21.74 -0.33 11.85
C ASP A 235 20.37 -0.19 11.17
N SER A 236 20.22 -0.77 9.97
CA SER A 236 19.01 -0.68 9.13
C SER A 236 17.69 -1.11 9.80
N ARG A 237 17.77 -1.83 10.93
CA ARG A 237 16.62 -2.32 11.72
C ARG A 237 16.57 -1.73 13.14
N SER A 238 17.36 -0.69 13.42
CA SER A 238 17.29 0.07 14.68
C SER A 238 15.94 0.76 14.84
N GLU A 239 15.56 1.05 16.08
CA GLU A 239 14.29 1.73 16.37
C GLU A 239 14.21 3.12 15.74
N GLU A 240 15.33 3.84 15.69
CA GLU A 240 15.45 5.14 15.01
C GLU A 240 15.17 5.01 13.51
N THR A 241 15.83 4.06 12.84
CA THR A 241 15.65 3.83 11.40
C THR A 241 14.20 3.46 11.08
N LEU A 242 13.62 2.54 11.83
CA LEU A 242 12.23 2.12 11.66
C LEU A 242 11.26 3.28 11.90
N THR A 243 11.53 4.14 12.88
CA THR A 243 10.69 5.32 13.16
C THR A 243 10.78 6.36 12.03
N ASN A 244 11.98 6.59 11.48
CA ASN A 244 12.18 7.48 10.35
C ASN A 244 11.43 6.97 9.10
N LEU A 245 11.60 5.68 8.75
CA LEU A 245 10.91 5.06 7.62
C LEU A 245 9.39 5.03 7.80
N ALA A 246 8.89 4.82 9.02
CA ALA A 246 7.47 4.93 9.33
C ALA A 246 6.94 6.35 9.09
N GLY A 247 7.71 7.38 9.45
CA GLY A 247 7.36 8.78 9.22
C GLY A 247 7.37 9.15 7.73
N LYS A 248 8.43 8.77 7.01
CA LYS A 248 8.60 9.05 5.57
C LYS A 248 7.58 8.35 4.68
N GLY A 249 7.11 7.17 5.11
CA GLY A 249 6.13 6.37 4.38
C GLY A 249 4.72 6.37 4.97
N ARG A 250 4.33 7.36 5.79
CA ARG A 250 3.08 7.29 6.59
C ARG A 250 1.86 6.86 5.78
N GLU A 251 1.61 7.51 4.65
CA GLU A 251 0.45 7.21 3.79
C GLU A 251 0.53 5.80 3.18
N PHE A 252 1.72 5.40 2.73
CA PHE A 252 1.99 4.05 2.26
C PHE A 252 1.68 3.01 3.35
N TRP A 253 2.11 3.23 4.59
CA TRP A 253 1.87 2.30 5.69
C TRP A 253 0.39 2.22 6.07
N THR A 254 -0.33 3.34 6.08
CA THR A 254 -1.78 3.36 6.30
C THR A 254 -2.51 2.55 5.22
N ARG A 255 -2.15 2.74 3.94
CA ARG A 255 -2.69 1.99 2.79
C ARG A 255 -2.40 0.50 2.87
N MET A 256 -1.14 0.14 3.09
CA MET A 256 -0.71 -1.25 3.20
C MET A 256 -1.38 -1.94 4.39
N THR A 257 -1.49 -1.26 5.53
CA THR A 257 -2.20 -1.78 6.72
C THR A 257 -3.67 -2.02 6.41
N ALA A 258 -4.34 -1.06 5.77
CA ALA A 258 -5.75 -1.23 5.39
C ALA A 258 -5.95 -2.38 4.39
N TYR A 259 -5.06 -2.48 3.39
CA TYR A 259 -5.05 -3.59 2.43
C TYR A 259 -4.90 -4.93 3.13
N LEU A 260 -3.86 -5.11 3.95
CA LEU A 260 -3.63 -6.36 4.67
C LEU A 260 -4.75 -6.67 5.66
N ARG A 261 -5.34 -5.66 6.30
CA ARG A 261 -6.47 -5.80 7.20
C ARG A 261 -7.69 -6.41 6.51
N LEU A 262 -8.01 -5.90 5.32
CA LEU A 262 -9.26 -6.17 4.62
C LEU A 262 -9.11 -7.10 3.42
N GLN A 263 -7.90 -7.54 3.06
CA GLN A 263 -7.62 -8.32 1.85
C GLN A 263 -8.61 -9.46 1.60
N PRO A 264 -8.97 -10.31 2.59
CA PRO A 264 -9.91 -11.41 2.36
C PRO A 264 -11.32 -10.95 1.98
N LEU A 265 -11.67 -9.69 2.20
CA LEU A 265 -12.98 -9.12 1.93
C LEU A 265 -12.99 -8.23 0.68
N LEU A 266 -11.84 -7.86 0.11
CA LEU A 266 -11.81 -6.93 -1.01
C LEU A 266 -12.48 -7.47 -2.28
N HIS A 267 -12.47 -8.79 -2.46
CA HIS A 267 -13.10 -9.45 -3.61
C HIS A 267 -14.63 -9.43 -3.57
N THR A 268 -15.24 -9.16 -2.41
CA THR A 268 -16.70 -9.06 -2.27
C THR A 268 -17.23 -7.67 -2.59
N VAL A 269 -16.33 -6.70 -2.77
CA VAL A 269 -16.66 -5.33 -3.14
C VAL A 269 -16.55 -5.18 -4.64
N ASP A 270 -17.58 -4.61 -5.26
CA ASP A 270 -17.63 -4.22 -6.66
C ASP A 270 -17.37 -2.70 -6.77
N PRO A 271 -16.11 -2.28 -7.03
CA PRO A 271 -15.76 -0.87 -7.22
C PRO A 271 -16.04 -0.43 -8.65
N ARG A 272 -16.81 0.64 -8.80
CA ARG A 272 -17.15 1.27 -10.07
C ARG A 272 -16.74 2.74 -10.09
N GLU A 273 -16.52 3.25 -11.30
CA GLU A 273 -16.40 4.67 -11.56
C GLU A 273 -17.70 5.17 -12.21
N SER A 274 -18.25 6.26 -11.69
CA SER A 274 -19.54 6.79 -12.14
C SER A 274 -19.45 8.30 -12.37
N ASP A 275 -20.18 8.81 -13.36
CA ASP A 275 -20.25 10.27 -13.58
C ASP A 275 -21.17 10.95 -12.54
N ASP A 276 -22.16 10.20 -12.02
CA ASP A 276 -23.13 10.57 -10.98
C ASP A 276 -23.47 9.35 -10.11
N ALA A 277 -22.61 9.04 -9.14
CA ALA A 277 -22.81 7.88 -8.26
C ALA A 277 -24.11 7.96 -7.43
N PRO A 278 -24.53 9.13 -6.90
CA PRO A 278 -25.83 9.25 -6.25
C PRO A 278 -27.02 8.92 -7.16
N GLY A 279 -27.02 9.42 -8.39
CA GLY A 279 -28.08 9.13 -9.37
C GLY A 279 -28.12 7.65 -9.77
N GLU A 280 -26.96 7.02 -9.94
CA GLU A 280 -26.86 5.58 -10.21
C GLU A 280 -27.45 4.76 -9.06
N ALA A 281 -27.17 5.12 -7.80
CA ALA A 281 -27.73 4.44 -6.64
C ALA A 281 -29.28 4.52 -6.60
N GLU A 282 -29.84 5.70 -6.88
CA GLU A 282 -31.29 5.88 -6.94
C GLU A 282 -31.93 5.09 -8.09
N ALA A 283 -31.28 5.05 -9.26
CA ALA A 283 -31.72 4.27 -10.41
C ALA A 283 -31.71 2.75 -10.14
N GLU A 284 -30.77 2.28 -9.32
CA GLU A 284 -30.71 0.90 -8.83
C GLU A 284 -31.70 0.60 -7.68
N GLY A 285 -32.53 1.57 -7.29
CA GLY A 285 -33.54 1.39 -6.24
C GLY A 285 -32.99 1.42 -4.81
N LEU A 286 -31.74 1.85 -4.62
CA LEU A 286 -31.11 1.94 -3.31
C LEU A 286 -31.59 3.19 -2.57
N LYS A 287 -31.95 3.04 -1.29
CA LYS A 287 -32.43 4.15 -0.46
C LYS A 287 -31.31 4.71 0.38
N LYS A 288 -31.16 6.03 0.34
CA LYS A 288 -30.19 6.76 1.15
C LYS A 288 -30.44 6.57 2.65
N ARG A 289 -29.37 6.33 3.40
CA ARG A 289 -29.42 6.12 4.86
C ARG A 289 -28.58 7.12 5.63
N GLU A 290 -27.39 7.41 5.13
CA GLU A 290 -26.40 8.18 5.86
C GLU A 290 -25.60 9.04 4.89
N ARG A 291 -25.13 10.19 5.37
CA ARG A 291 -24.22 11.07 4.65
C ARG A 291 -23.22 11.65 5.63
N PHE A 292 -21.94 11.59 5.27
CA PHE A 292 -20.85 12.19 6.03
C PHE A 292 -19.75 12.68 5.10
N SER A 293 -18.88 13.55 5.60
CA SER A 293 -17.69 13.99 4.88
C SER A 293 -16.49 13.16 5.31
N MET A 294 -15.67 12.74 4.34
CA MET A 294 -14.47 11.94 4.55
C MET A 294 -13.26 12.67 3.95
N MET A 295 -12.18 12.78 4.71
CA MET A 295 -10.92 13.37 4.24
C MET A 295 -10.06 12.33 3.50
N SER A 296 -9.49 12.72 2.36
CA SER A 296 -8.28 12.10 1.83
C SER A 296 -7.08 12.55 2.66
N ARG A 297 -6.36 11.63 3.31
CA ARG A 297 -5.03 11.89 3.87
C ARG A 297 -3.96 11.69 2.78
N PRO A 298 -2.78 12.34 2.83
CA PRO A 298 -2.15 13.02 3.97
C PRO A 298 -2.08 14.57 3.89
N ASP A 299 -2.52 15.21 2.82
CA ASP A 299 -2.32 16.66 2.58
C ASP A 299 -3.57 17.52 2.85
N HIS A 300 -4.67 16.93 3.34
CA HIS A 300 -5.96 17.61 3.50
C HIS A 300 -6.51 18.27 2.21
N SER A 301 -5.99 17.92 1.03
CA SER A 301 -6.35 18.66 -0.18
C SER A 301 -7.69 18.24 -0.78
N ARG A 302 -8.22 17.06 -0.40
CA ARG A 302 -9.48 16.53 -0.95
C ARG A 302 -10.42 16.02 0.12
N MET A 303 -11.61 16.59 0.09
CA MET A 303 -12.78 16.13 0.82
C MET A 303 -13.66 15.30 -0.12
N PHE A 304 -14.19 14.20 0.38
CA PHE A 304 -15.23 13.42 -0.28
C PHE A 304 -16.53 13.52 0.52
N VAL A 305 -17.63 13.77 -0.16
CA VAL A 305 -18.97 13.54 0.37
C VAL A 305 -19.29 12.07 0.15
N VAL A 306 -19.43 11.34 1.25
CA VAL A 306 -19.82 9.94 1.24
C VAL A 306 -21.31 9.83 1.53
N GLN A 307 -22.03 9.04 0.72
CA GLN A 307 -23.41 8.67 1.01
C GLN A 307 -23.54 7.15 1.01
N ARG A 308 -24.20 6.62 2.03
CA ARG A 308 -24.48 5.19 2.17
C ARG A 308 -25.94 4.91 1.81
N TYR A 309 -26.14 3.85 1.04
CA TYR A 309 -27.44 3.41 0.55
C TYR A 309 -27.69 1.95 0.89
N LEU A 310 -28.97 1.58 1.07
CA LEU A 310 -29.45 0.22 1.34
C LEU A 310 -30.73 -0.05 0.53
N ASP A 311 -30.88 -1.26 -0.03
CA ASP A 311 -32.13 -1.68 -0.69
C ASP A 311 -33.12 -2.37 0.26
N GLY A 312 -32.69 -2.76 1.46
CA GLY A 312 -33.49 -3.53 2.43
C GLY A 312 -33.57 -5.03 2.12
N GLN A 313 -32.88 -5.51 1.10
CA GLN A 313 -32.67 -6.93 0.77
C GLN A 313 -31.24 -7.39 1.09
N GLY A 314 -30.44 -6.52 1.72
CA GLY A 314 -29.07 -6.79 2.15
C GLY A 314 -28.00 -6.25 1.20
N ARG A 315 -28.37 -5.53 0.13
CA ARG A 315 -27.40 -4.84 -0.72
C ARG A 315 -27.10 -3.45 -0.17
N LEU A 316 -25.82 -3.13 -0.13
CA LEU A 316 -25.29 -1.86 0.35
C LEU A 316 -24.47 -1.19 -0.76
N ALA A 317 -24.54 0.13 -0.82
CA ALA A 317 -23.64 0.90 -1.66
C ALA A 317 -23.11 2.17 -0.99
N PHE A 318 -21.93 2.61 -1.42
CA PHE A 318 -21.33 3.89 -1.07
C PHE A 318 -21.06 4.71 -2.32
N SER A 319 -21.60 5.93 -2.39
CA SER A 319 -21.15 6.94 -3.33
C SER A 319 -20.09 7.81 -2.66
N LEU A 320 -18.92 7.96 -3.27
CA LEU A 320 -17.87 8.87 -2.81
C LEU A 320 -17.65 9.93 -3.89
N VAL A 321 -18.18 11.12 -3.61
CA VAL A 321 -18.15 12.26 -4.54
C VAL A 321 -17.09 13.25 -4.05
N PRO A 322 -16.05 13.56 -4.84
CA PRO A 322 -15.08 14.58 -4.45
C PRO A 322 -15.76 15.95 -4.38
N GLU A 323 -15.51 16.71 -3.31
CA GLU A 323 -16.02 18.08 -3.17
C GLU A 323 -15.45 19.02 -4.24
N THR A 324 -14.21 18.75 -4.66
CA THR A 324 -13.55 19.45 -5.76
C THR A 324 -13.10 18.42 -6.81
N ARG A 325 -13.77 18.41 -7.97
CA ARG A 325 -13.45 17.53 -9.10
C ARG A 325 -12.25 18.06 -9.90
N LEU A 326 -11.29 17.20 -10.17
CA LEU A 326 -10.35 17.42 -11.27
C LEU A 326 -11.03 17.20 -12.63
N PRO A 327 -10.50 17.80 -13.72
CA PRO A 327 -10.98 17.52 -15.06
C PRO A 327 -10.94 16.01 -15.37
N GLY A 328 -12.09 15.45 -15.77
CA GLY A 328 -12.25 14.02 -16.08
C GLY A 328 -12.36 13.10 -14.87
N GLU A 329 -12.37 13.62 -13.64
CA GLU A 329 -12.51 12.80 -12.43
C GLU A 329 -13.96 12.33 -12.25
N LYS A 330 -14.10 11.00 -12.08
CA LYS A 330 -15.35 10.31 -11.80
C LYS A 330 -15.56 10.09 -10.31
N ASP A 331 -16.82 9.94 -9.93
CA ASP A 331 -17.20 9.48 -8.60
C ASP A 331 -16.80 8.02 -8.41
N ARG A 332 -16.57 7.62 -7.16
CA ARG A 332 -16.39 6.21 -6.82
C ARG A 332 -17.71 5.67 -6.31
N PHE A 333 -18.12 4.54 -6.84
CA PHE A 333 -19.32 3.84 -6.40
C PHE A 333 -18.94 2.42 -5.98
N LEU A 334 -19.10 2.12 -4.69
CA LEU A 334 -18.73 0.83 -4.12
C LEU A 334 -19.99 0.06 -3.78
N VAL A 335 -20.14 -1.16 -4.29
CA VAL A 335 -21.30 -2.03 -4.01
C VAL A 335 -20.82 -3.29 -3.30
N LEU A 336 -21.55 -3.72 -2.27
CA LEU A 336 -21.26 -4.93 -1.50
C LEU A 336 -22.52 -5.42 -0.76
N GLN A 337 -22.44 -6.60 -0.16
CA GLN A 337 -23.48 -7.09 0.75
C GLN A 337 -23.31 -6.50 2.15
N GLU A 338 -24.43 -6.33 2.87
CA GLU A 338 -24.47 -5.82 4.23
C GLU A 338 -23.68 -6.73 5.19
N GLU A 339 -23.73 -8.05 5.00
CA GLU A 339 -22.94 -9.01 5.79
C GLU A 339 -21.43 -8.77 5.64
N ASP A 340 -20.94 -8.52 4.42
CA ASP A 340 -19.54 -8.21 4.18
C ASP A 340 -19.13 -6.86 4.76
N TRP A 341 -20.05 -5.88 4.73
CA TRP A 341 -19.85 -4.60 5.39
C TRP A 341 -19.70 -4.75 6.91
N GLU A 342 -20.52 -5.59 7.57
CA GLU A 342 -20.39 -5.86 9.00
C GLU A 342 -19.06 -6.54 9.35
N ARG A 343 -18.55 -7.40 8.46
CA ARG A 343 -17.21 -7.99 8.60
C ARG A 343 -16.10 -6.95 8.46
N ILE A 344 -16.23 -6.01 7.52
CA ILE A 344 -15.31 -4.86 7.37
C ILE A 344 -15.34 -3.97 8.61
N LEU A 345 -16.54 -3.62 9.10
CA LEU A 345 -16.74 -2.84 10.32
C LEU A 345 -16.04 -3.49 11.51
N THR A 346 -16.26 -4.79 11.71
CA THR A 346 -15.66 -5.56 12.81
C THR A 346 -14.13 -5.56 12.73
N ALA A 347 -13.56 -5.78 11.54
CA ALA A 347 -12.12 -5.75 11.33
C ALA A 347 -11.52 -4.36 11.61
N CYS A 348 -12.22 -3.29 11.23
CA CYS A 348 -11.79 -1.91 11.42
C CYS A 348 -12.10 -1.33 12.80
N ALA A 349 -13.01 -1.94 13.56
CA ALA A 349 -13.29 -1.59 14.96
C ALA A 349 -12.10 -1.94 15.87
N LEU A 350 -11.20 -2.82 15.40
CA LEU A 350 -10.03 -3.31 16.13
C LEU A 350 -10.42 -3.90 17.48
N GLY A 351 -11.62 -4.46 17.63
CA GLY A 351 -12.16 -4.97 18.91
C GLY A 351 -12.67 -3.90 19.88
N GLY A 352 -12.86 -2.66 19.43
CA GLY A 352 -13.61 -1.61 20.11
C GLY A 352 -14.98 -1.36 19.45
N GLU A 353 -15.51 -0.15 19.61
CA GLU A 353 -16.75 0.25 18.94
C GLU A 353 -16.56 0.44 17.42
N PRO A 354 -17.50 -0.03 16.58
CA PRO A 354 -17.46 0.19 15.15
C PRO A 354 -17.51 1.67 14.77
N ASP A 355 -16.67 2.05 13.81
CA ASP A 355 -16.64 3.40 13.23
C ASP A 355 -16.81 3.28 11.70
N GLY A 356 -18.00 3.60 11.22
CA GLY A 356 -18.34 3.52 9.80
C GLY A 356 -17.51 4.46 8.91
N GLN A 357 -17.08 5.62 9.43
CA GLN A 357 -16.27 6.55 8.67
C GLN A 357 -14.85 6.01 8.49
N TYR A 358 -14.25 5.54 9.59
CA TYR A 358 -12.93 4.92 9.54
C TYR A 358 -12.90 3.62 8.72
N ALA A 359 -13.95 2.80 8.82
CA ALA A 359 -14.09 1.58 8.02
C ALA A 359 -14.22 1.89 6.53
N THR A 360 -15.02 2.90 6.16
CA THR A 360 -15.14 3.35 4.77
C THR A 360 -13.81 3.86 4.23
N PHE A 361 -13.12 4.69 5.00
CA PHE A 361 -11.79 5.18 4.63
C PHE A 361 -10.79 4.02 4.44
N SER A 362 -10.75 3.09 5.39
CA SER A 362 -9.87 1.92 5.32
C SER A 362 -10.17 1.07 4.08
N LEU A 363 -11.45 0.86 3.75
CA LEU A 363 -11.85 0.11 2.56
C LEU A 363 -11.35 0.78 1.28
N VAL A 364 -11.51 2.10 1.15
CA VAL A 364 -11.03 2.85 -0.03
C VAL A 364 -9.51 2.73 -0.16
N GLN A 365 -8.79 2.91 0.95
CA GLN A 365 -7.33 2.81 0.99
C GLN A 365 -6.86 1.41 0.60
N ALA A 366 -7.54 0.37 1.09
CA ALA A 366 -7.28 -1.02 0.76
C ALA A 366 -7.51 -1.30 -0.73
N LEU A 367 -8.61 -0.83 -1.32
CA LEU A 367 -8.90 -0.98 -2.75
C LEU A 367 -7.87 -0.26 -3.63
N GLU A 368 -7.48 0.97 -3.27
CA GLU A 368 -6.45 1.71 -3.99
C GLU A 368 -5.10 1.02 -3.95
N MET A 369 -4.72 0.52 -2.77
CA MET A 369 -3.49 -0.24 -2.60
C MET A 369 -3.51 -1.56 -3.39
N GLY A 370 -4.63 -2.28 -3.36
CA GLY A 370 -4.81 -3.51 -4.13
C GLY A 370 -4.70 -3.26 -5.65
N ARG A 371 -5.32 -2.19 -6.16
CA ARG A 371 -5.17 -1.79 -7.57
C ARG A 371 -3.74 -1.43 -7.93
N TRP A 372 -3.02 -0.72 -7.05
CA TRP A 372 -1.62 -0.39 -7.31
C TRP A 372 -0.73 -1.64 -7.30
N LEU A 373 -0.91 -2.55 -6.34
CA LEU A 373 -0.19 -3.82 -6.30
C LEU A 373 -0.44 -4.64 -7.58
N ALA A 374 -1.69 -4.78 -8.00
CA ALA A 374 -2.06 -5.48 -9.24
C ALA A 374 -1.50 -4.82 -10.51
N LEU A 375 -1.28 -3.51 -10.48
CA LEU A 375 -0.66 -2.77 -11.58
C LEU A 375 0.86 -2.99 -11.65
N VAL A 376 1.56 -2.93 -10.52
CA VAL A 376 3.04 -3.01 -10.49
C VAL A 376 3.55 -4.44 -10.50
N GLU A 377 2.83 -5.38 -9.90
CA GLU A 377 3.27 -6.76 -9.77
C GLU A 377 3.63 -7.42 -11.12
N PRO A 378 2.83 -7.33 -12.19
CA PRO A 378 3.21 -7.89 -13.49
C PRO A 378 4.48 -7.27 -14.07
N ILE A 379 4.72 -5.97 -13.80
CA ILE A 379 5.94 -5.28 -14.25
C ILE A 379 7.16 -5.82 -13.52
N LEU A 380 7.02 -6.11 -12.22
CA LEU A 380 8.10 -6.54 -11.34
C LEU A 380 8.42 -8.04 -11.40
N ARG A 381 7.40 -8.90 -11.63
CA ARG A 381 7.55 -10.37 -11.65
C ARG A 381 8.55 -10.87 -12.71
N ALA A 382 8.80 -10.11 -13.77
CA ALA A 382 9.84 -10.44 -14.75
C ALA A 382 11.26 -10.35 -14.15
N GLY A 383 11.47 -9.52 -13.13
CA GLY A 383 12.79 -9.26 -12.53
C GLY A 383 12.94 -9.60 -11.05
N SER A 384 11.90 -10.14 -10.42
CA SER A 384 12.04 -10.67 -9.07
C SER A 384 13.09 -11.79 -9.11
N PRO A 385 14.11 -11.77 -8.23
CA PRO A 385 14.90 -12.96 -7.98
C PRO A 385 13.90 -14.09 -7.73
N SER A 386 14.03 -15.22 -8.42
CA SER A 386 13.19 -16.36 -8.15
C SER A 386 13.36 -16.73 -6.67
N PHE A 387 12.43 -16.33 -5.82
CA PHE A 387 12.28 -16.80 -4.46
C PHE A 387 11.56 -18.15 -4.54
N ARG A 388 12.26 -19.13 -5.10
CA ARG A 388 11.92 -20.55 -4.99
C ARG A 388 13.00 -21.24 -4.20
#